data_AF-X1ASB2-F1
#
_entry.id   AF-X1ASB2-F1
#
_cell.length_a   1.000
_cell.length_b   1.000
_cell.length_c   1.000
_cell.angle_alpha   90.00
_cell.angle_beta   90.00
_cell.angle_gamma   90.00
#
_symmetry.space_group_name_H-M   'P 1'
#
loop_
_entity.id
_entity.type
_entity.pdbx_description
1 polymer ?
#
loop_
_entity_poly.entity_id
_entity_poly.type
_entity_poly.pdbx_seq_one_letter_code
_entity_poly.pdbx_strand_id
1 'polypeptide(L)'
;MVTTEDEEIAEIARRYGAEIIDRPIELAQDDTLIQPVMEHAVNSLEGYKPDIIALLNPTSPLRDSIDITMAIQHFTYGHYDSLLTVYPTGFVHLWELGDGQFTANYDYMHKTRRQEMPEHYRENGAVYLVKRELLMRSHHYIGGNLAVFSMDASHSIDIDSELDFIIAEALLNEG
;
A
#
# COMPACT_ATOMS: atom_id res chain seq x y z
N MET A 1 13.50 -4.43 6.91
CA MET A 1 13.83 -5.64 6.14
C MET A 1 13.45 -5.40 4.70
N VAL A 2 14.25 -5.87 3.75
CA VAL A 2 13.99 -5.81 2.31
C VAL A 2 14.10 -7.23 1.76
N THR A 3 13.09 -7.64 1.01
CA THR A 3 13.16 -8.89 0.23
C THR A 3 13.51 -8.53 -1.20
N THR A 4 14.53 -9.17 -1.78
CA THR A 4 14.98 -8.91 -3.15
C THR A 4 15.80 -10.08 -3.67
N GLU A 5 15.73 -10.33 -4.96
CA GLU A 5 16.59 -11.23 -5.74
C GLU A 5 17.78 -10.49 -6.37
N ASP A 6 17.70 -9.16 -6.41
CA ASP A 6 18.71 -8.28 -7.00
C ASP A 6 19.76 -7.86 -5.96
N GLU A 7 21.03 -8.10 -6.27
CA GLU A 7 22.16 -7.79 -5.38
C GLU A 7 22.43 -6.28 -5.25
N GLU A 8 22.18 -5.48 -6.28
CA GLU A 8 22.31 -4.02 -6.21
C GLU A 8 21.29 -3.45 -5.20
N ILE A 9 20.04 -3.93 -5.25
CA ILE A 9 19.01 -3.57 -4.26
C ILE A 9 19.43 -4.04 -2.85
N ALA A 10 19.96 -5.26 -2.73
CA ALA A 10 20.41 -5.79 -1.44
C ALA A 10 21.55 -4.94 -0.85
N GLU A 11 22.54 -4.55 -1.66
CA GLU A 11 23.64 -3.66 -1.26
C GLU A 11 23.14 -2.27 -0.83
N ILE A 12 22.18 -1.68 -1.54
CA ILE A 12 21.53 -0.43 -1.11
C ILE A 12 20.87 -0.62 0.25
N ALA A 13 20.02 -1.64 0.38
CA ALA A 13 19.27 -1.89 1.61
C ALA A 13 20.18 -2.14 2.82
N ARG A 14 21.27 -2.91 2.66
CA ARG A 14 22.28 -3.13 3.71
C ARG A 14 22.97 -1.81 4.10
N ARG A 15 23.28 -0.93 3.15
CA ARG A 15 23.87 0.40 3.44
C ARG A 15 22.97 1.27 4.33
N TYR A 16 21.65 1.12 4.19
CA TYR A 16 20.66 1.80 5.05
C TYR A 16 20.28 1.00 6.30
N GLY A 17 20.97 -0.10 6.60
CA GLY A 17 20.79 -0.88 7.82
C GLY A 17 19.60 -1.85 7.81
N ALA A 18 19.01 -2.13 6.63
CA ALA A 18 17.95 -3.12 6.52
C ALA A 18 18.52 -4.54 6.42
N GLU A 19 17.88 -5.48 7.13
CA GLU A 19 18.09 -6.92 6.94
C GLU A 19 17.56 -7.37 5.56
N ILE A 20 18.26 -8.31 4.94
CA ILE A 20 17.93 -8.83 3.60
C ILE A 20 17.34 -10.23 3.72
N ILE A 21 16.27 -10.45 2.97
CA ILE A 21 15.76 -11.79 2.65
C ILE A 21 15.95 -12.00 1.15
N ASP A 22 16.80 -12.96 0.79
CA ASP A 22 17.02 -13.35 -0.60
C ASP A 22 15.71 -13.91 -1.17
N ARG A 23 15.13 -13.20 -2.14
CA ARG A 23 13.87 -13.59 -2.76
C ARG A 23 14.15 -14.63 -3.85
N PRO A 24 13.45 -15.78 -3.86
CA PRO A 24 13.48 -16.71 -4.99
C PRO A 24 13.04 -15.99 -6.27
N ILE A 25 13.71 -16.27 -7.38
CA ILE A 25 13.43 -15.61 -8.67
C ILE A 25 11.99 -15.86 -9.13
N GLU A 26 11.39 -16.98 -8.75
CA GLU A 26 10.00 -17.33 -9.06
C GLU A 26 8.99 -16.40 -8.38
N LEU A 27 9.41 -15.67 -7.34
CA LEU A 27 8.60 -14.68 -6.63
C LEU A 27 8.93 -13.23 -7.06
N ALA A 28 9.67 -13.07 -8.16
CA ALA A 28 10.08 -11.77 -8.70
C ALA A 28 9.63 -11.59 -10.17
N GLN A 29 8.66 -12.37 -10.63
CA GLN A 29 8.10 -12.22 -11.98
C GLN A 29 7.07 -11.09 -12.03
N ASP A 30 6.87 -10.48 -13.20
CA ASP A 30 5.95 -9.35 -13.42
C ASP A 30 4.50 -9.64 -12.99
N ASP A 31 4.07 -10.90 -13.05
CA ASP A 31 2.73 -11.35 -12.66
C ASP A 31 2.67 -11.94 -11.24
N THR A 32 3.77 -11.88 -10.49
CA THR A 32 3.82 -12.38 -9.11
C THR A 32 2.98 -11.47 -8.21
N LEU A 33 1.99 -12.08 -7.58
CA LEU A 33 1.20 -11.43 -6.54
C LEU A 33 2.06 -11.15 -5.28
N ILE A 34 1.74 -10.11 -4.53
CA ILE A 34 2.51 -9.73 -3.34
C ILE A 34 2.35 -10.73 -2.17
N GLN A 35 1.23 -11.46 -2.11
CA GLN A 35 0.88 -12.43 -1.08
C GLN A 35 1.98 -13.50 -0.87
N PRO A 36 2.41 -14.27 -1.90
CA PRO A 36 3.48 -15.26 -1.73
C PRO A 36 4.83 -14.64 -1.37
N VAL A 37 5.11 -13.40 -1.78
CA VAL A 37 6.33 -12.67 -1.38
C VAL A 37 6.31 -12.37 0.12
N MET A 38 5.18 -11.91 0.66
CA MET A 38 5.00 -11.66 2.08
C MET A 38 5.10 -12.96 2.90
N GLU A 39 4.47 -14.04 2.43
CA GLU A 39 4.54 -15.35 3.08
C GLU A 39 5.96 -15.90 3.10
N HIS A 40 6.69 -15.78 1.99
CA HIS A 40 8.10 -16.11 1.92
C HIS A 40 8.91 -15.33 2.96
N ALA A 41 8.74 -14.01 3.02
CA ALA A 41 9.44 -13.18 3.97
C ALA A 41 9.16 -13.58 5.42
N VAL A 42 7.91 -13.88 5.78
CA VAL A 42 7.53 -14.31 7.13
C VAL A 42 8.09 -15.70 7.47
N ASN A 43 8.10 -16.63 6.51
CA ASN A 43 8.58 -17.99 6.73
C ASN A 43 10.11 -18.08 6.84
N SER A 44 10.84 -17.14 6.25
CA SER A 44 12.31 -17.05 6.35
C SER A 44 12.83 -16.49 7.68
N LEU A 45 11.93 -16.04 8.58
CA LEU A 45 12.30 -15.56 9.91
C LEU A 45 12.54 -16.74 10.86
N GLU A 46 13.80 -17.15 11.01
CA GLU A 46 14.17 -18.28 11.88
C GLU A 46 13.83 -18.01 13.34
N GLY A 47 12.87 -18.76 13.88
CA GLY A 47 12.48 -18.71 15.30
C GLY A 47 11.67 -17.47 15.71
N TYR A 48 11.57 -16.45 14.85
CA TYR A 48 10.78 -15.26 15.08
C TYR A 48 9.43 -15.34 14.35
N LYS A 49 8.34 -15.08 15.08
CA LYS A 49 6.99 -15.05 14.53
C LYS A 49 6.39 -13.68 14.79
N PRO A 50 6.36 -12.78 13.79
CA PRO A 50 5.77 -11.46 13.98
C PRO A 50 4.27 -11.58 14.24
N ASP A 51 3.73 -10.75 15.13
CA ASP A 51 2.28 -10.67 15.32
C ASP A 51 1.62 -9.89 14.19
N ILE A 52 2.30 -8.85 13.71
CA ILE A 52 1.84 -7.91 12.68
C ILE A 52 2.91 -7.81 11.60
N ILE A 53 2.49 -7.89 10.34
CA ILE A 53 3.32 -7.59 9.17
C ILE A 53 2.92 -6.22 8.64
N ALA A 54 3.92 -5.36 8.41
CA ALA A 54 3.76 -4.11 7.69
C ALA A 54 4.39 -4.25 6.29
N LEU A 55 3.58 -4.15 5.25
CA LEU A 55 4.04 -4.00 3.87
C LEU A 55 4.16 -2.50 3.57
N LEU A 56 5.37 -2.08 3.19
CA LEU A 56 5.71 -0.71 2.86
C LEU A 56 6.26 -0.69 1.43
N ASN A 57 5.47 -0.23 0.47
CA ASN A 57 5.92 -0.22 -0.92
C ASN A 57 6.94 0.92 -1.14
N PRO A 58 8.05 0.65 -1.88
CA PRO A 58 9.05 1.67 -2.18
C PRO A 58 8.54 2.71 -3.19
N THR A 59 7.46 2.42 -3.91
CA THR A 59 6.82 3.32 -4.88
C THR A 59 6.09 4.50 -4.23
N SER A 60 5.93 4.50 -2.91
CA SER A 60 5.34 5.59 -2.12
C SER A 60 6.42 6.33 -1.28
N PRO A 61 7.34 7.11 -1.91
CA PRO A 61 8.51 7.65 -1.23
C PRO A 61 8.21 8.78 -0.25
N LEU A 62 7.04 9.42 -0.37
CA LEU A 62 6.63 10.54 0.47
C LEU A 62 6.04 10.10 1.82
N ARG A 63 5.78 8.81 1.99
CA ARG A 63 5.35 8.24 3.27
C ARG A 63 6.46 8.41 4.31
N ASP A 64 6.13 9.02 5.43
CA ASP A 64 7.09 9.22 6.51
C ASP A 64 6.92 8.21 7.67
N SER A 65 7.65 8.44 8.76
CA SER A 65 7.59 7.61 9.96
C SER A 65 6.36 7.89 10.85
N ILE A 66 5.80 9.10 10.77
CA ILE A 66 4.59 9.50 11.51
C ILE A 66 3.40 8.77 10.89
N ASP A 67 3.30 8.70 9.56
CA ASP A 67 2.27 7.97 8.83
C ASP A 67 2.23 6.50 9.26
N ILE A 68 3.38 5.83 9.25
CA ILE A 68 3.49 4.43 9.69
C ILE A 68 3.05 4.29 11.14
N THR A 69 3.54 5.16 12.02
CA THR A 69 3.26 5.10 13.45
C THR A 69 1.77 5.28 13.72
N MET A 70 1.12 6.24 13.07
CA MET A 70 -0.31 6.51 13.22
C MET A 70 -1.15 5.37 12.66
N ALA A 71 -0.77 4.78 11.52
CA ALA A 71 -1.44 3.59 10.99
C ALA A 71 -1.35 2.39 11.96
N ILE A 72 -0.17 2.14 12.54
CA ILE A 72 0.03 1.06 13.54
C ILE A 72 -0.78 1.33 14.80
N GLN A 73 -0.81 2.56 15.29
CA GLN A 73 -1.63 2.94 16.45
C GLN A 73 -3.11 2.69 16.17
N HIS A 74 -3.62 3.16 15.02
CA HIS A 74 -5.01 2.95 14.62
C HIS A 74 -5.35 1.45 14.52
N PHE A 75 -4.47 0.66 13.89
CA PHE A 75 -4.57 -0.79 13.78
C PHE A 75 -4.69 -1.47 15.15
N THR A 76 -3.78 -1.14 16.06
CA THR A 76 -3.67 -1.79 17.37
C THR A 76 -4.79 -1.39 18.32
N TYR A 77 -5.15 -0.10 18.38
CA TYR A 77 -6.25 0.37 19.24
C TYR A 77 -7.62 -0.14 18.81
N GLY A 78 -7.86 -0.27 17.50
CA GLY A 78 -9.13 -0.79 16.99
C GLY A 78 -9.22 -2.31 16.93
N HIS A 79 -8.16 -3.02 17.31
CA HIS A 79 -8.07 -4.49 17.28
C HIS A 79 -8.39 -5.08 15.89
N TYR A 80 -7.99 -4.40 14.82
CA TYR A 80 -8.24 -4.81 13.43
C TYR A 80 -7.40 -6.04 13.04
N ASP A 81 -7.82 -6.74 11.98
CA ASP A 81 -7.09 -7.88 11.43
C ASP A 81 -6.22 -7.48 10.24
N SER A 82 -6.67 -6.49 9.47
CA SER A 82 -5.88 -5.83 8.42
C SER A 82 -6.19 -4.33 8.36
N LEU A 83 -5.27 -3.54 7.81
CA LEU A 83 -5.45 -2.12 7.52
C LEU A 83 -4.73 -1.77 6.23
N LEU A 84 -5.33 -0.88 5.44
CA LEU A 84 -4.68 -0.24 4.29
C LEU A 84 -4.82 1.28 4.37
N THR A 85 -3.83 1.99 3.83
CA THR A 85 -3.86 3.45 3.77
C THR A 85 -4.57 3.97 2.54
N VAL A 86 -5.32 5.04 2.73
CA VAL A 86 -6.07 5.74 1.70
C VAL A 86 -5.83 7.24 1.78
N TYR A 87 -6.27 7.99 0.78
CA TYR A 87 -6.32 9.45 0.82
C TYR A 87 -7.62 9.95 0.19
N PRO A 88 -8.13 11.12 0.60
CA PRO A 88 -9.33 11.69 0.02
C PRO A 88 -9.04 12.09 -1.43
N THR A 89 -9.83 11.55 -2.36
CA THR A 89 -9.81 11.96 -3.78
C THR A 89 -10.83 13.05 -4.07
N GLY A 90 -11.63 13.42 -3.06
CA GLY A 90 -12.73 14.36 -3.18
C GLY A 90 -13.90 13.76 -3.98
N PHE A 91 -14.55 14.61 -4.78
CA PHE A 91 -15.74 14.24 -5.54
C PHE A 91 -15.33 13.83 -6.96
N VAL A 92 -15.21 12.52 -7.17
CA VAL A 92 -14.77 11.96 -8.45
C VAL A 92 -15.96 11.36 -9.21
N HIS A 93 -16.08 11.72 -10.48
CA HIS A 93 -16.99 11.08 -11.41
C HIS A 93 -16.20 10.09 -12.26
N LEU A 94 -16.31 8.80 -11.94
CA LEU A 94 -15.60 7.76 -12.68
C LEU A 94 -16.47 7.20 -13.80
N TRP A 95 -15.80 6.91 -14.90
CA TRP A 95 -16.37 6.20 -16.04
C TRP A 95 -15.50 5.00 -16.33
N GLU A 96 -16.11 3.83 -16.40
CA GLU A 96 -15.48 2.56 -16.72
C GLU A 96 -15.72 2.23 -18.18
N LEU A 97 -14.69 1.77 -18.90
CA LEU A 97 -14.80 1.29 -20.27
C LEU A 97 -14.91 -0.24 -20.27
N GLY A 98 -16.07 -0.77 -20.63
CA GLY A 98 -16.32 -2.20 -20.80
C GLY A 98 -16.95 -2.50 -22.16
N ASP A 99 -16.44 -3.49 -22.90
CA ASP A 99 -16.95 -3.89 -24.22
C ASP A 99 -17.16 -2.71 -25.22
N GLY A 100 -16.28 -1.70 -25.17
CA GLY A 100 -16.35 -0.52 -26.02
C GLY A 100 -17.40 0.52 -25.61
N GLN A 101 -18.05 0.34 -24.46
CA GLN A 101 -19.05 1.25 -23.90
C GLN A 101 -18.59 1.81 -22.55
N PHE A 102 -18.97 3.05 -22.28
CA PHE A 102 -18.69 3.70 -20.99
C PHE A 102 -19.87 3.58 -20.05
N THR A 103 -19.62 3.15 -18.81
CA THR A 103 -20.56 3.14 -17.70
C THR A 103 -20.07 4.03 -16.58
N ALA A 104 -20.95 4.83 -15.98
CA ALA A 104 -20.59 5.71 -14.88
C ALA A 104 -20.80 5.02 -13.53
N ASN A 105 -19.96 5.30 -12.54
CA ASN A 105 -20.16 4.85 -11.16
C ASN A 105 -21.15 5.72 -10.36
N TYR A 106 -21.85 6.65 -11.03
CA TYR A 106 -22.76 7.63 -10.44
C TYR A 106 -23.95 7.91 -11.38
N ASP A 107 -25.04 8.48 -10.87
CA ASP A 107 -26.16 8.92 -11.70
C ASP A 107 -25.79 10.22 -12.46
N TYR A 108 -25.28 10.05 -13.68
CA TYR A 108 -24.88 11.16 -14.54
C TYR A 108 -26.04 11.96 -15.11
N MET A 109 -27.28 11.45 -15.04
CA MET A 109 -28.50 12.13 -15.47
C MET A 109 -29.05 13.05 -14.37
N HIS A 110 -28.77 12.75 -13.10
CA HIS A 110 -29.17 13.56 -11.94
C HIS A 110 -27.96 13.93 -11.07
N LYS A 111 -27.08 14.77 -11.60
CA LYS A 111 -25.90 15.24 -10.86
C LYS A 111 -26.31 16.00 -9.60
N THR A 112 -25.92 15.44 -8.45
CA THR A 112 -26.02 16.11 -7.15
C THR A 112 -24.93 17.18 -7.04
N ARG A 113 -25.11 18.14 -6.14
CA ARG A 113 -24.08 19.15 -5.87
C ARG A 113 -22.88 18.47 -5.23
N ARG A 114 -21.65 18.92 -5.55
CA ARG A 114 -20.41 18.37 -4.97
C ARG A 114 -20.48 18.26 -3.44
N GLN A 115 -21.03 19.26 -2.76
CA GLN A 115 -21.16 19.30 -1.29
C GLN A 115 -22.10 18.21 -0.71
N GLU A 116 -22.93 17.61 -1.55
CA GLU A 116 -23.91 16.57 -1.19
C GLU A 116 -23.45 15.18 -1.61
N MET A 117 -22.32 15.08 -2.32
CA MET A 117 -21.75 13.80 -2.74
C MET A 117 -21.01 13.13 -1.57
N PRO A 118 -20.99 11.79 -1.52
CA PRO A 118 -20.12 11.09 -0.59
C PRO A 118 -18.64 11.41 -0.91
N GLU A 119 -17.82 11.49 0.12
CA GLU A 119 -16.37 11.60 -0.05
C GLU A 119 -15.82 10.24 -0.51
N HIS A 120 -14.95 10.28 -1.51
CA HIS A 120 -14.28 9.08 -2.02
C HIS A 120 -12.84 9.04 -1.55
N TYR A 121 -12.40 7.83 -1.21
CA TYR A 121 -11.04 7.55 -0.79
C TYR A 121 -10.40 6.59 -1.78
N ARG A 122 -9.14 6.82 -2.10
CA ARG A 122 -8.33 5.95 -2.95
C ARG A 122 -7.20 5.36 -2.14
N GLU A 123 -6.98 4.07 -2.31
CA GLU A 123 -5.81 3.36 -1.79
C GLU A 123 -4.53 3.95 -2.38
N ASN A 124 -3.50 4.16 -1.56
CA ASN A 124 -2.24 4.80 -1.98
C ASN A 124 -1.02 3.88 -2.00
N GLY A 125 -1.19 2.58 -1.71
CA GLY A 125 -0.07 1.64 -1.72
C GLY A 125 0.95 1.82 -0.59
N ALA A 126 0.83 2.84 0.26
CA ALA A 126 1.91 3.27 1.14
C ALA A 126 2.14 2.35 2.34
N VAL A 127 1.07 1.95 3.05
CA VAL A 127 1.12 1.07 4.21
C VAL A 127 -0.03 0.06 4.17
N TYR A 128 0.33 -1.21 4.30
CA TYR A 128 -0.61 -2.26 4.68
C TYR A 128 -0.16 -2.92 5.96
N LEU A 129 -1.08 -3.12 6.89
CA LEU A 129 -0.86 -3.86 8.12
C LEU A 129 -1.73 -5.10 8.11
N VAL A 130 -1.19 -6.24 8.51
CA VAL A 130 -1.97 -7.48 8.64
C VAL A 130 -1.47 -8.32 9.79
N LYS A 131 -2.40 -8.95 10.52
CA LYS A 131 -2.03 -10.00 11.49
C LYS A 131 -1.41 -11.17 10.75
N ARG A 132 -0.30 -11.69 11.28
CA ARG A 132 0.35 -12.89 10.72
C ARG A 132 -0.63 -14.04 10.58
N GLU A 133 -1.49 -14.26 11.57
CA GLU A 133 -2.49 -15.33 11.50
C GLU A 133 -3.41 -15.18 10.29
N LEU A 134 -3.86 -13.96 9.97
CA LEU A 134 -4.71 -13.72 8.80
C LEU A 134 -3.94 -14.06 7.52
N LEU A 135 -2.76 -13.47 7.32
CA LEU A 135 -1.93 -13.73 6.14
C LEU A 135 -1.70 -15.24 5.93
N MET A 136 -1.23 -15.94 6.97
CA MET A 136 -0.87 -17.35 6.86
C MET A 136 -2.07 -18.29 6.69
N ARG A 137 -3.28 -17.90 7.16
CA ARG A 137 -4.48 -18.73 7.07
C ARG A 137 -5.27 -18.49 5.79
N SER A 138 -5.42 -17.24 5.38
CA SER A 138 -6.24 -16.88 4.21
C SER A 138 -5.42 -16.67 2.95
N HIS A 139 -4.09 -16.60 3.02
CA HIS A 139 -3.24 -16.21 1.90
C HIS A 139 -3.59 -14.82 1.34
N HIS A 140 -4.03 -13.92 2.23
CA HIS A 140 -4.44 -12.56 1.88
C HIS A 140 -3.99 -11.59 2.97
N TYR A 141 -3.51 -10.41 2.58
CA TYR A 141 -3.11 -9.35 3.50
C TYR A 141 -4.22 -8.32 3.78
N ILE A 142 -5.37 -8.46 3.10
CA ILE A 142 -6.59 -7.65 3.29
C ILE A 142 -7.73 -8.62 3.62
N GLY A 143 -8.38 -8.44 4.77
CA GLY A 143 -9.51 -9.26 5.18
C GLY A 143 -9.83 -9.20 6.68
N GLY A 144 -10.80 -10.01 7.10
CA GLY A 144 -11.27 -10.02 8.49
C GLY A 144 -11.89 -8.67 8.89
N ASN A 145 -11.62 -8.21 10.11
CA ASN A 145 -11.98 -6.87 10.55
C ASN A 145 -11.03 -5.83 9.93
N LEU A 146 -11.38 -5.35 8.74
CA LEU A 146 -10.59 -4.39 7.96
C LEU A 146 -10.79 -2.95 8.45
N ALA A 147 -9.69 -2.22 8.63
CA ALA A 147 -9.67 -0.77 8.77
C ALA A 147 -9.10 -0.07 7.53
N VAL A 148 -9.47 1.19 7.37
CA VAL A 148 -8.81 2.12 6.44
C VAL A 148 -8.25 3.29 7.23
N PHE A 149 -7.05 3.74 6.87
CA PHE A 149 -6.41 4.88 7.52
C PHE A 149 -6.14 5.98 6.50
N SER A 150 -6.71 7.17 6.70
CA SER A 150 -6.51 8.28 5.78
C SER A 150 -5.17 8.98 6.04
N MET A 151 -4.35 9.07 5.00
CA MET A 151 -3.14 9.88 4.92
C MET A 151 -3.43 11.18 4.18
N ASP A 152 -2.51 12.15 4.28
CA ASP A 152 -2.54 13.35 3.46
C ASP A 152 -2.25 13.02 1.99
N ALA A 153 -2.88 13.75 1.07
CA ALA A 153 -2.69 13.54 -0.36
C ALA A 153 -1.24 13.78 -0.81
N SER A 154 -0.54 14.74 -0.18
CA SER A 154 0.88 15.01 -0.46
C SER A 154 1.80 13.88 -0.05
N HIS A 155 1.41 13.02 0.91
CA HIS A 155 2.17 11.83 1.31
C HIS A 155 1.74 10.56 0.54
N SER A 156 0.79 10.68 -0.38
CA SER A 156 0.07 9.55 -1.02
C SER A 156 0.36 9.40 -2.51
N ILE A 157 1.46 9.96 -2.99
CA ILE A 157 1.92 9.77 -4.38
C ILE A 157 2.55 8.38 -4.51
N ASP A 158 2.05 7.61 -5.47
CA ASP A 158 2.57 6.32 -5.89
C ASP A 158 3.23 6.46 -7.26
N ILE A 159 4.46 5.97 -7.41
CA ILE A 159 5.25 6.13 -8.63
C ILE A 159 4.92 5.01 -9.62
N ASP A 160 4.06 5.30 -10.58
CA ASP A 160 3.76 4.44 -11.73
C ASP A 160 4.26 5.03 -13.07
N SER A 161 4.59 6.33 -13.07
CA SER A 161 5.01 7.06 -14.25
C SER A 161 6.12 8.08 -13.97
N GLU A 162 6.77 8.53 -15.05
CA GLU A 162 7.76 9.62 -15.00
C GLU A 162 7.18 10.90 -14.38
N LEU A 163 5.89 11.19 -14.63
CA LEU A 163 5.24 12.37 -14.06
C LEU A 163 5.10 12.24 -12.54
N ASP A 164 4.74 11.05 -12.04
CA ASP A 164 4.64 10.80 -10.60
C ASP A 164 6.00 10.99 -9.92
N PHE A 165 7.07 10.52 -10.57
CA PHE A 165 8.45 10.73 -10.09
C PHE A 165 8.80 12.22 -9.99
N ILE A 166 8.54 13.00 -11.05
CA ILE A 166 8.80 14.46 -11.05
C ILE A 166 8.03 15.18 -9.94
N ILE A 167 6.76 14.82 -9.74
CA ILE A 167 5.93 15.44 -8.69
C ILE A 167 6.47 15.05 -7.30
N ALA A 168 6.80 13.78 -7.09
CA ALA A 168 7.37 13.32 -5.82
C ALA A 168 8.71 14.01 -5.51
N GLU A 169 9.59 14.15 -6.51
CA GLU A 169 10.86 14.88 -6.36
C GLU A 169 10.64 16.35 -6.02
N ALA A 170 9.68 17.02 -6.66
CA ALA A 170 9.37 18.40 -6.36
C ALA A 170 8.89 18.57 -4.91
N LEU A 171 7.99 17.70 -4.44
CA LEU A 171 7.47 17.75 -3.07
C LEU A 171 8.55 17.47 -2.01
N LEU A 172 9.47 16.54 -2.27
CA LEU A 172 10.60 16.28 -1.38
C LEU A 172 11.54 17.48 -1.21
N ASN A 173 11.65 18.32 -2.24
CA ASN A 173 12.53 19.50 -2.24
C ASN A 173 11.88 20.77 -1.66
N GLU A 174 10.56 20.77 -1.40
CA GLU A 174 9.86 21.89 -0.76
C GLU A 174 9.90 21.84 0.79
N GLY A 175 10.29 20.71 1.38
CA GLY A 175 10.44 20.50 2.83
C GLY A 175 11.87 20.69 3.34
#